data_AF-A0A9E3V5M8-F1
#
_entry.id   AF-A0A9E3V5M8-F1
#
_cell.length_a   1.000
_cell.length_b   1.000
_cell.length_c   1.000
_cell.angle_alpha   90.00
_cell.angle_beta   90.00
_cell.angle_gamma   90.00
#
_symmetry.space_group_name_H-M   'P 1'
#
loop_
_entity.id
_entity.type
_entity.pdbx_description
1 polymer ?
#
loop_
_entity_poly.entity_id
_entity_poly.type
_entity_poly.pdbx_seq_one_letter_code
_entity_poly.pdbx_strand_id
1 'polypeptide(L)'
;MTQQIAKKTNVAKRARRGQGMTEYIIIVALIAIAAIGIISLFGDNIRRLFGMSADALGGASDIANANTTKTNANLTNKKMANFGQNNAPY
;
A
#
# COMPACT_ATOMS: atom_id res chain seq x y z
N MET A 1 -33.27 64.54 -2.64
CA MET A 1 -33.35 63.07 -2.47
C MET A 1 -32.37 62.44 -3.44
N THR A 2 -31.15 62.14 -3.00
CA THR A 2 -30.07 61.63 -3.85
C THR A 2 -29.95 60.13 -3.62
N GLN A 3 -30.27 59.33 -4.64
CA GLN A 3 -30.16 57.87 -4.57
C GLN A 3 -28.69 57.46 -4.68
N GLN A 4 -28.19 56.76 -3.65
CA GLN A 4 -26.87 56.14 -3.69
C GLN A 4 -26.96 54.81 -4.44
N ILE A 5 -26.22 54.71 -5.55
CA ILE A 5 -26.09 53.48 -6.34
C ILE A 5 -25.10 52.56 -5.62
N ALA A 6 -25.58 51.46 -5.04
CA ALA A 6 -24.73 50.44 -4.44
C ALA A 6 -23.89 49.73 -5.52
N LYS A 7 -22.58 49.96 -5.51
CA LYS A 7 -21.61 49.29 -6.39
C LYS A 7 -21.48 47.82 -5.99
N LYS A 8 -22.11 46.92 -6.75
CA LYS A 8 -21.94 45.47 -6.61
C LYS A 8 -20.50 45.12 -7.01
N THR A 9 -19.63 44.89 -6.03
CA THR A 9 -18.28 44.38 -6.27
C THR A 9 -18.37 42.90 -6.64
N ASN A 10 -18.21 42.60 -7.93
CA ASN A 10 -18.04 41.24 -8.42
C ASN A 10 -16.67 40.71 -7.97
N VAL A 11 -16.61 40.05 -6.82
CA VAL A 11 -15.43 39.28 -6.42
C VAL A 11 -15.36 38.07 -7.34
N ALA A 12 -14.52 38.16 -8.37
CA ALA A 12 -14.23 37.03 -9.25
C ALA A 12 -13.59 35.92 -8.41
N LYS A 13 -14.36 34.86 -8.11
CA LYS A 13 -13.80 33.62 -7.56
C LYS A 13 -12.79 33.09 -8.57
N ARG A 14 -11.50 33.17 -8.23
CA ARG A 14 -10.40 32.64 -9.04
C ARG A 14 -10.63 31.13 -9.18
N ALA A 15 -11.22 30.70 -10.30
CA ALA A 15 -11.41 29.30 -10.61
C ALA A 15 -10.02 28.64 -10.67
N ARG A 16 -9.73 27.76 -9.70
CA ARG A 16 -8.46 27.04 -9.64
C ARG A 16 -8.43 25.96 -10.73
N ARG A 17 -8.14 26.37 -11.97
CA ARG A 17 -7.85 25.44 -13.07
C ARG A 17 -6.48 24.82 -12.76
N GLY A 18 -6.51 23.59 -12.24
CA GLY A 18 -5.35 22.84 -11.74
C GLY A 18 -5.54 22.16 -10.38
N GLN A 19 -6.65 22.41 -9.66
CA GLN A 19 -6.88 21.99 -8.27
C GLN A 19 -7.11 20.48 -8.04
N GLY A 20 -7.04 19.62 -9.05
CA GLY A 20 -7.55 18.27 -8.82
C GLY A 20 -7.14 17.17 -9.79
N MET A 21 -6.03 17.32 -10.51
CA MET A 21 -5.47 16.17 -11.24
C MET A 21 -4.03 15.94 -10.81
N THR A 22 -3.17 16.95 -10.94
CA THR A 22 -1.75 16.80 -10.62
C THR A 22 -1.50 16.62 -9.12
N GLU A 23 -2.25 17.28 -8.25
CA GLU A 23 -2.12 17.16 -6.79
C GLU A 23 -2.45 15.74 -6.31
N TYR A 24 -3.54 15.17 -6.81
CA TYR A 24 -3.89 13.78 -6.49
C TYR A 24 -2.89 12.79 -7.09
N ILE A 25 -2.39 13.03 -8.31
CA ILE A 25 -1.35 12.18 -8.91
C ILE A 25 -0.09 12.18 -8.04
N ILE A 26 0.33 13.34 -7.52
CA ILE A 26 1.50 13.43 -6.62
C ILE A 26 1.24 12.67 -5.33
N ILE A 27 0.08 12.86 -4.68
CA ILE A 27 -0.26 12.14 -3.44
C ILE A 27 -0.28 10.63 -3.66
N VAL A 28 -0.89 10.17 -4.77
CA VAL A 28 -0.93 8.75 -5.14
C VAL A 28 0.48 8.20 -5.37
N ALA A 29 1.35 8.94 -6.05
CA ALA A 29 2.74 8.54 -6.26
C ALA A 29 3.50 8.39 -4.93
N LEU A 30 3.29 9.30 -3.97
CA LEU A 30 3.91 9.22 -2.64
C LEU A 30 3.42 7.99 -1.86
N ILE A 31 2.11 7.71 -1.88
CA ILE A 31 1.53 6.52 -1.23
C ILE A 31 2.09 5.25 -1.88
N ALA A 32 2.22 5.20 -3.21
CA ALA A 32 2.74 4.04 -3.92
C ALA A 32 4.19 3.71 -3.51
N ILE A 33 5.05 4.73 -3.41
CA ILE A 33 6.45 4.56 -2.97
C ILE A 33 6.50 4.05 -1.52
N ALA A 34 5.70 4.63 -0.63
CA ALA A 34 5.61 4.18 0.76
C ALA A 34 5.12 2.72 0.87
N ALA A 35 4.11 2.36 0.07
CA ALA A 35 3.57 1.00 0.02
C ALA A 35 4.61 -0.03 -0.44
N ILE A 36 5.43 0.28 -1.46
CA ILE A 36 6.54 -0.59 -1.89
C ILE A 36 7.49 -0.85 -0.72
N GLY A 37 7.85 0.18 0.04
CA GLY A 37 8.71 0.05 1.22
C GLY A 37 8.10 -0.86 2.30
N ILE A 38 6.86 -0.58 2.70
CA ILE A 38 6.16 -1.35 3.75
C ILE A 38 5.97 -2.81 3.32
N ILE A 39 5.49 -3.06 2.11
CA ILE A 39 5.23 -4.42 1.61
C ILE A 39 6.54 -5.19 1.45
N SER A 40 7.63 -4.54 1.04
CA SER A 40 8.93 -5.21 0.94
C SER A 40 9.50 -5.58 2.31
N LEU A 41 9.26 -4.76 3.34
CA LEU A 41 9.78 -5.02 4.70
C LEU A 41 8.92 -6.01 5.49
N PHE A 42 7.59 -5.94 5.32
CA PHE A 42 6.64 -6.68 6.16
C PHE A 42 5.86 -7.77 5.41
N GLY A 43 5.87 -7.78 4.08
CA GLY A 43 5.08 -8.70 3.27
C GLY A 43 5.42 -10.18 3.49
N ASP A 44 6.70 -10.50 3.68
CA ASP A 44 7.14 -11.87 3.96
C ASP A 44 6.63 -12.37 5.32
N ASN A 45 6.69 -11.51 6.34
CA ASN A 45 6.18 -11.82 7.68
C ASN A 45 4.66 -12.04 7.67
N ILE A 46 3.93 -11.15 6.99
CA ILE A 46 2.48 -11.25 6.85
C ILE A 46 2.11 -12.55 6.11
N ARG A 47 2.74 -12.84 4.98
CA ARG A 47 2.48 -14.07 4.20
C ARG A 47 2.72 -15.33 5.01
N ARG A 48 3.81 -15.36 5.78
CA ARG A 48 4.13 -16.49 6.64
C ARG A 48 3.07 -16.70 7.72
N LEU A 49 2.61 -15.63 8.37
CA LEU A 49 1.54 -15.71 9.36
C LEU A 49 0.25 -16.28 8.75
N PHE A 50 -0.13 -15.81 7.56
CA PHE A 50 -1.30 -16.36 6.85
C PHE A 50 -1.12 -17.83 6.47
N GLY A 51 0.06 -18.25 6.03
CA GLY A 51 0.37 -19.66 5.76
C GLY A 51 0.21 -20.52 7.01
N MET A 52 0.77 -20.08 8.13
CA MET A 52 0.61 -20.77 9.41
C MET A 52 -0.85 -20.84 9.87
N SER A 53 -1.64 -19.79 9.69
CA SER A 53 -3.07 -19.80 10.01
C SER A 53 -3.86 -20.77 9.11
N ALA A 54 -3.50 -20.87 7.83
CA ALA A 54 -4.10 -21.83 6.91
C ALA A 54 -3.73 -23.27 7.29
N ASP A 55 -2.46 -23.54 7.63
CA ASP A 55 -2.00 -24.86 8.07
C ASP A 55 -2.67 -25.28 9.40
N ALA A 56 -2.85 -24.34 10.33
CA ALA A 56 -3.61 -24.53 11.57
C ALA A 56 -5.04 -24.93 11.32
N LEU A 57 -5.71 -24.21 10.43
CA LEU A 57 -7.07 -24.50 10.05
C LEU A 57 -7.17 -25.85 9.32
N GLY A 58 -6.12 -26.23 8.58
CA GLY A 58 -5.98 -27.53 7.90
C GLY A 58 -5.67 -28.71 8.81
N GLY A 59 -5.52 -28.51 10.12
CA GLY A 59 -5.30 -29.59 11.09
C GLY A 59 -3.83 -29.97 11.31
N ALA A 60 -2.88 -29.14 10.90
CA ALA A 60 -1.47 -29.36 11.21
C ALA A 60 -1.23 -29.27 12.72
N SER A 61 -0.74 -30.35 13.34
CA SER A 61 -0.50 -30.45 14.79
C SER A 61 0.77 -29.77 15.27
N ASP A 62 1.75 -29.57 14.38
CA ASP A 62 3.06 -29.01 14.69
C ASP A 62 3.27 -27.67 13.98
N ILE A 63 2.62 -26.63 14.50
CA ILE A 63 2.83 -25.26 14.03
C ILE A 63 4.06 -24.72 14.72
N ALA A 64 5.22 -25.12 14.20
CA ALA A 64 6.49 -24.56 14.62
C ALA A 64 6.41 -23.03 14.45
N ASN A 65 6.53 -22.32 15.57
CA ASN A 65 6.56 -20.86 15.59
C ASN A 65 7.76 -20.42 14.75
N ALA A 66 7.51 -20.01 13.51
CA ALA A 66 8.53 -19.71 12.51
C ALA A 66 9.29 -18.41 12.81
N ASN A 67 9.40 -18.03 14.08
CA ASN A 67 10.38 -17.07 14.57
C ASN A 67 11.81 -17.63 14.59
N THR A 68 12.02 -18.90 14.22
CA THR A 68 13.37 -19.36 13.92
C THR A 68 13.87 -18.62 12.69
N THR A 69 14.89 -17.81 12.94
CA THR A 69 15.79 -17.19 11.97
C THR A 69 16.32 -18.24 11.01
N LYS A 70 15.52 -18.68 10.03
CA LYS A 70 16.05 -19.36 8.85
C LYS A 70 16.69 -18.28 8.00
N THR A 71 17.94 -18.02 8.31
CA THR A 71 18.92 -17.47 7.39
C THR A 71 18.80 -18.16 6.03
N ASN A 72 18.14 -17.49 5.09
CA ASN A 72 18.53 -17.40 3.68
C ASN A 72 19.05 -18.68 2.97
N ALA A 73 18.26 -19.75 2.88
CA ALA A 73 18.62 -20.85 1.97
C ALA A 73 17.51 -21.30 1.01
N ASN A 74 16.21 -21.12 1.33
CA ASN A 74 15.13 -21.61 0.46
C ASN A 74 13.88 -20.72 0.35
N LEU A 75 13.86 -19.54 0.98
CA LEU A 75 12.92 -18.48 0.57
C LEU A 75 13.60 -17.68 -0.54
N THR A 76 13.61 -18.25 -1.74
CA THR A 76 14.10 -17.62 -2.96
C THR A 76 13.39 -16.27 -3.10
N ASN A 77 14.10 -15.17 -2.82
CA ASN A 77 13.70 -13.77 -3.00
C ASN A 77 12.39 -13.62 -3.80
N LYS A 78 11.22 -13.72 -3.14
CA LYS A 78 9.91 -13.64 -3.80
C LYS A 78 9.62 -12.18 -4.14
N LYS A 79 10.33 -11.66 -5.14
CA LYS A 79 10.10 -10.34 -5.72
C LYS A 79 8.86 -10.40 -6.62
N MET A 80 8.37 -9.24 -7.07
CA MET A 80 7.22 -9.14 -8.00
C MET A 80 7.36 -10.04 -9.24
N ALA A 81 8.59 -10.18 -9.75
CA ALA A 81 8.90 -11.07 -10.87
C ALA A 81 8.71 -12.58 -10.57
N ASN A 82 8.67 -12.95 -9.28
CA ASN A 82 8.66 -14.33 -8.80
C ASN A 82 7.44 -14.64 -7.91
N PHE A 83 6.45 -13.75 -7.86
CA PHE A 83 5.30 -13.84 -6.96
C PHE A 83 4.46 -15.10 -7.20
N GLY A 84 4.29 -15.49 -8.47
CA GLY A 84 3.54 -16.68 -8.89
C GLY A 84 4.37 -17.95 -9.04
N GLN A 85 5.70 -17.89 -8.92
CA GLN A 85 6.49 -19.13 -8.94
C GLN A 85 6.40 -19.78 -7.57
N ASN A 86 5.70 -20.90 -7.52
CA ASN A 86 5.61 -21.72 -6.33
C ASN A 86 6.98 -22.36 -6.10
N ASN A 87 7.68 -21.95 -5.05
CA ASN A 87 8.77 -22.74 -4.50
C ASN A 87 8.10 -23.74 -3.56
N ALA A 88 7.60 -24.84 -4.12
CA ALA A 88 7.07 -25.94 -3.33
C ALA A 88 8.26 -26.69 -2.71
N PRO A 89 8.37 -26.80 -1.37
CA PRO A 89 9.30 -27.72 -0.75
C PRO A 89 8.65 -29.09 -0.49
N TYR A 90 7.46 -29.37 -1.04
CA TYR A 90 6.76 -30.66 -1.04
C TYR A 90 5.95 -30.80 -2.32
#